data_AF-A0A0D0D6I0-F1
#
_entry.id   AF-A0A0D0D6I0-F1
#
_cell.length_a   1.000
_cell.length_b   1.000
_cell.length_c   1.000
_cell.angle_alpha   90.00
_cell.angle_beta   90.00
_cell.angle_gamma   90.00
#
_symmetry.space_group_name_H-M   'P 1'
#
loop_
_entity.id
_entity.type
_entity.pdbx_description
1 polymer ?
#
loop_
_entity_poly.entity_id
_entity_poly.type
_entity_poly.pdbx_seq_one_letter_code
_entity_poly.pdbx_strand_id
1 'polypeptide(L)'
;VKRKPRQPRDKPANCPPVKRQKHTEDAATSAQPPPQTSRQNLTLADWLLVYAYVDAHPGVSQANIVEHFQTRHEGALIFNQSTLSRKLRERPSMEARANDNPHALSLKRPRVVTRPDVERALVLWVQDMEQRGETVSGPMLREKRKRFENKFQVPETERL
;
A
#
# COMPACT_ATOMS: atom_id res chain seq x y z
N VAL A 1 52.42 -5.53 -7.04
CA VAL A 1 51.70 -4.32 -7.53
C VAL A 1 50.83 -3.77 -6.41
N LYS A 2 51.25 -2.67 -5.76
CA LYS A 2 50.52 -2.05 -4.63
C LYS A 2 49.29 -1.30 -5.16
N ARG A 3 48.09 -1.61 -4.65
CA ARG A 3 46.83 -0.91 -5.00
C ARG A 3 46.78 0.44 -4.26
N LYS A 4 46.60 1.54 -5.01
CA LYS A 4 46.37 2.89 -4.46
C LYS A 4 45.07 2.93 -3.64
N PRO A 5 45.04 3.58 -2.46
CA PRO A 5 43.81 3.78 -1.70
C PRO A 5 42.89 4.79 -2.41
N ARG A 6 41.57 4.54 -2.34
CA ARG A 6 40.53 5.39 -2.94
C ARG A 6 40.39 6.67 -2.12
N GLN A 7 40.41 7.82 -2.80
CA GLN A 7 40.08 9.10 -2.17
C GLN A 7 38.57 9.17 -1.81
N PRO A 8 38.18 9.88 -0.74
CA PRO A 8 36.78 10.07 -0.38
C PRO A 8 36.07 10.89 -1.47
N ARG A 9 34.89 10.44 -1.90
CA ARG A 9 34.01 11.23 -2.78
C ARG A 9 33.28 12.29 -1.95
N ASP A 10 33.31 13.52 -2.43
CA ASP A 10 32.48 14.61 -1.90
C ASP A 10 30.99 14.28 -1.98
N LYS A 11 30.26 14.65 -0.92
CA LYS A 11 28.81 14.45 -0.79
C LYS A 11 28.09 15.32 -1.85
N PRO A 12 27.19 14.77 -2.69
CA PRO A 12 26.41 15.61 -3.58
C PRO A 12 25.49 16.53 -2.78
N ALA A 13 25.49 17.81 -3.16
CA ALA A 13 24.69 18.87 -2.55
C ALA A 13 23.20 18.53 -2.58
N ASN A 14 22.51 18.90 -1.49
CA ASN A 14 21.10 18.70 -1.26
C ASN A 14 20.27 19.57 -2.22
N CYS A 15 19.74 19.00 -3.31
CA CYS A 15 18.78 19.70 -4.17
C CYS A 15 17.40 19.73 -3.49
N PRO A 16 16.77 20.91 -3.29
CA PRO A 16 15.44 20.98 -2.73
C PRO A 16 14.39 20.38 -3.69
N PRO A 17 13.30 19.78 -3.17
CA PRO A 17 12.28 19.15 -3.99
C PRO A 17 11.50 20.19 -4.81
N VAL A 18 11.50 20.01 -6.13
CA VAL A 18 10.69 20.80 -7.08
C VAL A 18 9.21 20.52 -6.82
N LYS A 19 8.45 21.57 -6.46
CA LYS A 19 6.99 21.50 -6.29
C LYS A 19 6.33 21.13 -7.62
N ARG A 20 5.67 19.97 -7.69
CA ARG A 20 4.81 19.60 -8.82
C ARG A 20 3.58 20.51 -8.84
N GLN A 21 3.40 21.24 -9.93
CA GLN A 21 2.19 22.02 -10.20
C GLN A 21 0.99 21.09 -10.34
N LYS A 22 -0.11 21.49 -9.70
CA LYS A 22 -1.42 20.84 -9.74
C LYS A 22 -2.10 21.29 -11.03
N HIS A 23 -2.34 20.37 -11.97
CA HIS A 23 -3.22 20.65 -13.10
C HIS A 23 -4.64 20.24 -12.69
N THR A 24 -5.53 21.23 -12.66
CA THR A 24 -6.97 21.04 -12.53
C THR A 24 -7.53 21.03 -13.94
N GLU A 25 -8.38 20.05 -14.25
CA GLU A 25 -9.65 20.16 -14.98
C GLU A 25 -9.99 18.91 -15.80
N ASP A 26 -11.29 18.62 -15.77
CA ASP A 26 -11.97 17.38 -16.13
C ASP A 26 -12.10 17.18 -17.64
N ALA A 27 -11.80 15.96 -18.11
CA ALA A 27 -12.25 15.47 -19.41
C ALA A 27 -12.37 13.93 -19.36
N ALA A 28 -13.59 13.41 -19.51
CA ALA A 28 -13.84 11.99 -19.71
C ALA A 28 -13.23 11.55 -21.04
N THR A 29 -12.02 10.98 -20.97
CA THR A 29 -11.29 10.44 -22.12
C THR A 29 -11.28 8.93 -22.03
N SER A 30 -11.75 8.23 -23.07
CA SER A 30 -11.64 6.77 -23.26
C SER A 30 -10.20 6.30 -23.53
N ALA A 31 -9.19 7.08 -23.12
CA ALA A 31 -7.79 6.78 -23.37
C ALA A 31 -7.34 5.67 -22.41
N GLN A 32 -6.90 4.55 -23.00
CA GLN A 32 -6.16 3.53 -22.27
C GLN A 32 -4.95 4.20 -21.59
N PRO A 33 -4.71 3.92 -20.29
CA PRO A 33 -3.55 4.48 -19.63
C PRO A 33 -2.28 4.06 -20.38
N PRO A 34 -1.30 4.97 -20.53
CA PRO A 34 -0.05 4.63 -21.22
C PRO A 34 0.59 3.41 -20.55
N PRO A 35 1.26 2.53 -21.33
CA PRO A 35 1.97 1.39 -20.80
C PRO A 35 2.90 1.90 -19.70
N GLN A 36 2.66 1.43 -18.48
CA GLN A 36 3.29 2.01 -17.32
C GLN A 36 4.76 1.63 -17.35
N THR A 37 5.67 2.58 -17.63
CA THR A 37 7.10 2.27 -17.75
C THR A 37 7.84 2.29 -16.40
N SER A 38 7.15 2.64 -15.32
CA SER A 38 7.73 2.79 -13.99
C SER A 38 7.23 1.71 -13.02
N ARG A 39 8.13 1.25 -12.13
CA ARG A 39 7.81 0.27 -11.09
C ARG A 39 6.66 0.77 -10.23
N GLN A 40 5.56 0.05 -10.22
CA GLN A 40 4.42 0.37 -9.38
C GLN A 40 4.38 -0.51 -8.14
N ASN A 41 3.85 0.05 -7.05
CA ASN A 41 3.47 -0.75 -5.90
C ASN A 41 2.24 -1.57 -6.29
N LEU A 42 2.43 -2.88 -6.43
CA LEU A 42 1.39 -3.85 -6.71
C LEU A 42 0.41 -3.97 -5.53
N THR A 43 -0.85 -4.23 -5.84
CA THR A 43 -1.91 -4.47 -4.85
C THR A 43 -1.76 -5.82 -4.18
N LEU A 44 -2.47 -6.06 -3.08
CA LEU A 44 -2.50 -7.37 -2.46
C LEU A 44 -3.10 -8.42 -3.42
N ALA A 45 -4.15 -8.05 -4.17
CA ALA A 45 -4.74 -8.93 -5.20
C ALA A 45 -3.70 -9.36 -6.26
N ASP A 46 -2.92 -8.41 -6.76
CA ASP A 46 -1.87 -8.69 -7.75
C ASP A 46 -0.85 -9.68 -7.20
N TRP A 47 -0.43 -9.51 -5.94
CA TRP A 47 0.51 -10.44 -5.31
C TRP A 47 -0.08 -11.83 -5.08
N LEU A 48 -1.36 -11.93 -4.70
CA LEU A 48 -2.04 -13.22 -4.58
C LEU A 48 -2.15 -13.94 -5.92
N LEU A 49 -2.40 -13.21 -7.00
CA LEU A 49 -2.38 -13.75 -8.36
C LEU A 49 -1.00 -14.29 -8.74
N VAL A 50 0.07 -13.55 -8.40
CA VAL A 50 1.45 -14.02 -8.60
C VAL A 50 1.73 -15.30 -7.82
N TYR A 51 1.25 -15.42 -6.58
CA TYR A 51 1.43 -16.64 -5.77
C TYR A 51 0.68 -17.84 -6.33
N ALA A 52 -0.57 -17.66 -6.76
CA ALA A 52 -1.31 -18.72 -7.42
C ALA A 52 -0.58 -19.21 -8.68
N TYR A 53 0.04 -18.29 -9.44
CA TYR A 53 0.86 -18.67 -10.60
C TYR A 53 2.12 -19.44 -10.21
N VAL A 54 2.83 -19.04 -9.15
CA VAL A 54 4.01 -19.75 -8.65
C VAL A 54 3.65 -21.17 -8.21
N ASP A 55 2.54 -21.34 -7.50
CA ASP A 55 2.08 -22.66 -7.01
C ASP A 55 1.69 -23.59 -8.17
N ALA A 56 1.09 -23.03 -9.22
CA ALA A 56 0.75 -23.79 -10.43
C ALA A 56 2.00 -24.18 -11.26
N HIS A 57 3.15 -23.56 -11.03
CA HIS A 57 4.36 -23.72 -11.86
C HIS A 57 5.64 -23.91 -11.03
N PRO A 58 5.77 -25.00 -10.24
CA PRO A 58 6.88 -25.19 -9.30
C PRO A 58 8.27 -25.32 -9.96
N GLY A 59 8.33 -25.60 -11.27
CA GLY A 59 9.59 -25.74 -12.02
C GLY A 59 10.05 -24.46 -12.73
N VAL A 60 9.25 -23.39 -12.72
CA VAL A 60 9.56 -22.17 -13.46
C VAL A 60 10.47 -21.26 -12.64
N SER A 61 11.53 -20.74 -13.27
CA SER A 61 12.46 -19.83 -12.62
C SER A 61 11.76 -18.50 -12.25
N GLN A 62 12.23 -17.83 -11.19
CA GLN A 62 11.72 -16.51 -10.82
C GLN A 62 11.89 -15.47 -11.93
N ALA A 63 12.92 -15.60 -12.78
CA ALA A 63 13.12 -14.70 -13.92
C ALA A 63 12.01 -14.89 -14.97
N ASN A 64 11.66 -16.14 -15.28
CA ASN A 64 10.61 -16.46 -16.24
C ASN A 64 9.21 -16.08 -15.70
N ILE A 65 8.98 -16.19 -14.39
CA ILE A 65 7.75 -15.70 -13.76
C ILE A 65 7.63 -14.18 -13.93
N VAL A 66 8.71 -13.44 -13.67
CA VAL A 66 8.75 -11.99 -13.87
C VAL A 66 8.48 -11.63 -15.33
N GLU A 67 9.11 -12.32 -16.27
CA GLU A 67 8.90 -12.13 -17.70
C GLU A 67 7.43 -12.36 -18.08
N HIS A 68 6.83 -13.48 -17.66
CA HIS A 68 5.42 -13.80 -17.91
C HIS A 68 4.48 -12.66 -17.50
N PHE A 69 4.69 -12.08 -16.32
CA PHE A 69 3.82 -11.00 -15.83
C PHE A 69 4.11 -9.64 -16.47
N GLN A 70 5.33 -9.40 -16.97
CA GLN A 70 5.68 -8.19 -17.70
C GLN A 70 5.17 -8.20 -19.15
N THR A 71 5.13 -9.37 -19.79
CA THR A 71 4.73 -9.51 -21.21
C THR A 71 3.23 -9.73 -21.42
N ARG A 72 2.43 -9.76 -20.35
CA ARG A 72 0.97 -9.86 -20.46
C ARG A 72 0.39 -8.64 -21.19
N HIS A 73 -0.48 -8.91 -22.17
CA HIS A 73 -1.17 -7.86 -22.94
C HIS A 73 -2.12 -7.01 -22.10
N GLU A 74 -2.71 -7.59 -21.05
CA GLU A 74 -3.62 -6.91 -20.14
C GLU A 74 -3.18 -7.14 -18.69
N GLY A 75 -3.17 -6.08 -17.88
CA GLY A 75 -2.78 -6.18 -16.47
C GLY A 75 -1.31 -6.55 -16.26
N ALA A 76 -0.41 -6.07 -17.12
CA ALA A 76 1.03 -6.28 -16.97
C ALA A 76 1.51 -5.84 -15.58
N LEU A 77 2.15 -6.74 -14.84
CA LEU A 77 2.64 -6.47 -13.49
C LEU A 77 4.16 -6.26 -13.55
N ILE A 78 4.59 -5.06 -13.20
CA ILE A 78 5.99 -4.65 -13.34
C ILE A 78 6.69 -4.73 -12.00
N PHE A 79 7.43 -5.81 -11.81
CA PHE A 79 8.31 -6.03 -10.68
C PHE A 79 9.59 -6.75 -11.14
N ASN A 80 10.57 -6.87 -10.25
CA ASN A 80 11.82 -7.57 -10.55
C ASN A 80 11.95 -8.86 -9.72
N GLN A 81 12.91 -9.69 -10.09
CA GLN A 81 13.19 -10.97 -9.43
C GLN A 81 13.44 -10.80 -7.91
N SER A 82 14.17 -9.76 -7.49
CA SER A 82 14.45 -9.53 -6.07
C SER A 82 13.20 -9.16 -5.27
N THR A 83 12.26 -8.42 -5.86
CA THR A 83 10.95 -8.13 -5.26
C THR A 83 10.15 -9.40 -5.12
N LEU A 84 10.12 -10.27 -6.14
CA LEU A 84 9.44 -11.57 -6.08
C LEU A 84 10.02 -12.45 -4.95
N SER A 85 11.35 -12.59 -4.89
CA SER A 85 12.02 -13.34 -3.81
C SER A 85 11.69 -12.81 -2.42
N ARG A 86 11.64 -11.49 -2.24
CA ARG A 86 11.26 -10.87 -0.97
C ARG A 86 9.79 -11.16 -0.65
N LYS A 87 8.91 -11.02 -1.65
CA LYS A 87 7.47 -11.21 -1.48
C LYS A 87 7.13 -12.65 -1.11
N LEU A 88 7.75 -13.64 -1.75
CA LEU A 88 7.59 -15.05 -1.39
C LEU A 88 7.92 -15.34 0.08
N ARG A 89 8.88 -14.64 0.68
CA ARG A 89 9.16 -14.75 2.13
C ARG A 89 8.09 -14.10 3.01
N GLU A 90 7.48 -13.03 2.53
CA GLU A 90 6.39 -12.29 3.22
C GLU A 90 5.01 -12.92 2.98
N ARG A 91 4.91 -14.00 2.19
CA ARG A 91 3.65 -14.61 1.74
C ARG A 91 2.67 -14.92 2.88
N PRO A 92 3.06 -15.60 3.99
CA PRO A 92 2.11 -15.93 5.05
C PRO A 92 1.43 -14.69 5.65
N SER A 93 2.17 -13.60 5.82
CA SER A 93 1.62 -12.35 6.35
C SER A 93 0.66 -11.68 5.35
N MET A 94 0.92 -11.80 4.04
CA MET A 94 0.05 -11.20 3.04
C MET A 94 -1.24 -11.98 2.82
N GLU A 95 -1.19 -13.31 2.85
CA GLU A 95 -2.40 -14.15 2.78
C GLU A 95 -3.30 -13.95 4.00
N ALA A 96 -2.72 -13.87 5.21
CA ALA A 96 -3.49 -13.55 6.41
C ALA A 96 -4.24 -12.22 6.28
N ARG A 97 -3.59 -11.20 5.69
CA ARG A 97 -4.16 -9.88 5.48
C ARG A 97 -5.33 -9.81 4.51
N ALA A 98 -5.48 -10.80 3.62
CA ALA A 98 -6.57 -10.80 2.64
C ALA A 98 -7.95 -10.77 3.31
N ASN A 99 -8.06 -11.30 4.53
CA ASN A 99 -9.30 -11.40 5.29
C ASN A 99 -9.49 -10.28 6.33
N ASP A 100 -8.53 -9.36 6.50
CA ASP A 100 -8.56 -8.37 7.59
C ASP A 100 -9.61 -7.27 7.39
N ASN A 101 -9.86 -6.87 6.15
CA ASN A 101 -10.73 -5.74 5.82
C ASN A 101 -11.33 -5.89 4.42
N PRO A 102 -12.54 -5.35 4.16
CA PRO A 102 -13.23 -5.52 2.87
C PRO A 102 -12.44 -4.94 1.68
N HIS A 103 -11.55 -3.97 1.92
CA HIS A 103 -10.72 -3.35 0.90
C HIS A 103 -9.30 -3.92 0.83
N ALA A 104 -9.00 -5.01 1.56
CA ALA A 104 -7.64 -5.48 1.77
C ALA A 104 -6.92 -5.77 0.44
N LEU A 105 -7.64 -6.35 -0.51
CA LEU A 105 -7.17 -6.74 -1.83
C LEU A 105 -6.73 -5.54 -2.68
N SER A 106 -7.41 -4.40 -2.56
CA SER A 106 -7.10 -3.17 -3.29
C SER A 106 -5.92 -2.41 -2.67
N LEU A 107 -5.62 -2.65 -1.39
CA LEU A 107 -4.57 -1.93 -0.69
C LEU A 107 -3.17 -2.43 -1.09
N LYS A 108 -2.30 -1.46 -1.40
CA LYS A 108 -0.88 -1.70 -1.74
C LYS A 108 0.00 -1.88 -0.50
N ARG A 109 -0.46 -1.46 0.68
CA ARG A 109 0.28 -1.46 1.95
C ARG A 109 -0.63 -1.85 3.12
N PRO A 110 -0.07 -2.43 4.20
CA PRO A 110 -0.84 -2.65 5.42
C PRO A 110 -1.28 -1.30 5.99
N ARG A 111 -2.55 -1.21 6.38
CA ARG A 111 -3.06 -0.10 7.20
C ARG A 111 -2.73 -0.42 8.64
N VAL A 112 -1.70 0.24 9.16
CA VAL A 112 -1.36 0.18 10.58
C VAL A 112 -2.10 1.32 11.26
N VAL A 113 -3.07 0.97 12.11
CA VAL A 113 -3.81 1.93 12.92
C VAL A 113 -3.20 1.90 14.33
N THR A 114 -2.81 3.07 14.85
CA THR A 114 -2.15 3.18 16.16
C THR A 114 -2.99 2.57 17.28
N ARG A 115 -4.31 2.78 17.26
CA ARG A 115 -5.28 2.28 18.26
C ARG A 115 -6.46 1.61 17.56
N PRO A 116 -6.38 0.30 17.28
CA PRO A 116 -7.43 -0.41 16.54
C PRO A 116 -8.73 -0.56 17.35
N ASP A 117 -8.65 -0.52 18.67
CA ASP A 117 -9.79 -0.49 19.60
C ASP A 117 -10.63 0.79 19.46
N VAL A 118 -9.97 1.96 19.48
CA VAL A 118 -10.62 3.26 19.27
C VAL A 118 -11.23 3.32 17.86
N GLU A 119 -10.50 2.89 16.85
CA GLU A 119 -10.96 2.93 15.45
C GLU A 119 -12.16 2.00 15.22
N ARG A 120 -12.16 0.79 15.78
CA ARG A 120 -13.34 -0.11 15.72
C ARG A 120 -14.57 0.51 16.37
N ALA A 121 -14.41 1.12 17.54
CA ALA A 121 -15.52 1.81 18.20
C ALA A 121 -16.05 2.99 17.38
N LEU A 122 -15.15 3.70 16.68
CA LEU A 122 -15.53 4.80 15.78
C LEU A 122 -16.30 4.28 14.56
N VAL A 123 -15.85 3.20 13.93
CA VAL A 123 -16.54 2.56 12.79
C VAL A 123 -17.94 2.11 13.19
N LEU A 124 -18.07 1.40 14.32
CA LEU A 124 -19.38 0.96 14.82
C LEU A 124 -20.31 2.15 15.11
N TRP A 125 -19.78 3.24 15.66
CA TRP A 125 -20.58 4.44 15.91
C TRP A 125 -21.01 5.12 14.61
N VAL A 126 -20.14 5.21 13.59
CA VAL A 126 -20.52 5.77 12.28
C VAL A 126 -21.62 4.94 11.64
N GLN A 127 -21.53 3.61 11.69
CA GLN A 127 -22.57 2.71 11.19
C GLN A 127 -23.92 2.91 11.89
N ASP A 128 -23.93 3.08 13.21
CA ASP A 128 -25.17 3.40 13.96
C ASP A 128 -25.76 4.76 13.56
N MET A 129 -24.93 5.77 13.29
CA MET A 129 -25.38 7.09 12.82
C MET A 129 -25.95 7.02 11.39
N GLU A 130 -25.29 6.29 10.49
CA GLU A 130 -25.76 6.07 9.13
C GLU A 130 -27.10 5.32 9.10
N GLN A 131 -27.27 4.30 9.96
CA GLN A 131 -28.55 3.58 10.10
C GLN A 131 -29.69 4.49 10.58
N ARG A 132 -29.38 5.55 11.33
CA ARG A 132 -30.34 6.57 11.78
C ARG A 132 -30.57 7.67 10.73
N GLY A 133 -29.84 7.64 9.61
CA GLY A 133 -29.90 8.67 8.58
C GLY A 133 -29.17 9.97 8.93
N GLU A 134 -28.30 9.94 9.95
CA GLU A 134 -27.50 11.11 10.36
C GLU A 134 -26.18 11.18 9.58
N THR A 135 -25.84 12.35 9.05
CA THR A 135 -24.55 12.57 8.37
C THR A 135 -23.46 12.89 9.39
N VAL A 136 -22.45 12.03 9.47
CA VAL A 136 -21.31 12.25 10.37
C VAL A 136 -20.29 13.21 9.74
N SER A 137 -20.03 14.33 10.43
CA SER A 137 -19.02 15.30 10.00
C SER A 137 -17.63 15.05 10.60
N GLY A 138 -16.59 15.58 9.95
CA GLY A 138 -15.20 15.49 10.43
C GLY A 138 -14.99 16.00 11.87
N PRO A 139 -15.53 17.17 12.27
CA PRO A 139 -15.49 17.64 13.66
C PRO A 139 -16.15 16.67 14.65
N MET A 140 -17.29 16.06 14.28
CA MET A 140 -17.96 15.06 15.12
C MET A 140 -17.09 13.81 15.31
N LEU A 141 -16.40 13.33 14.27
CA LEU A 141 -15.46 12.21 14.38
C LEU A 141 -14.32 12.51 15.35
N ARG A 142 -13.75 13.72 15.30
CA ARG A 142 -12.68 14.14 16.22
C ARG A 142 -13.17 14.17 17.66
N GLU A 143 -14.33 14.75 17.90
CA GLU A 143 -14.91 14.84 19.23
C GLU A 143 -15.30 13.45 19.77
N LYS A 144 -15.88 12.60 18.93
CA LYS A 144 -16.21 11.22 19.29
C LYS A 144 -14.97 10.39 19.58
N ARG A 145 -13.91 10.52 18.77
CA ARG A 145 -12.62 9.86 19.00
C ARG A 145 -12.08 10.21 20.38
N LYS A 146 -12.02 11.50 20.75
CA LYS A 146 -11.56 11.93 22.09
C LYS A 146 -12.36 11.27 23.21
N ARG A 147 -13.68 11.15 23.05
CA ARG A 147 -14.54 10.47 24.03
C ARG A 147 -14.20 8.97 24.15
N PHE A 148 -13.92 8.30 23.04
CA PHE A 148 -13.47 6.90 23.06
C PHE A 148 -12.08 6.74 23.67
N GLU A 149 -11.14 7.61 23.33
CA GLU A 149 -9.79 7.61 23.93
C GLU A 149 -9.86 7.78 25.45
N ASN A 150 -10.69 8.70 25.95
CA ASN A 150 -10.94 8.87 27.38
C ASN A 150 -11.58 7.62 27.99
N LYS A 151 -12.59 7.02 27.33
CA LYS A 151 -13.30 5.84 27.82
C LYS A 151 -12.41 4.59 27.87
N PHE A 152 -11.51 4.44 26.90
CA PHE A 152 -10.52 3.37 26.86
C PHE A 152 -9.25 3.70 27.64
N GLN A 153 -9.23 4.84 28.36
CA GLN A 153 -8.12 5.27 29.20
C GLN A 153 -6.80 5.33 28.43
N VAL A 154 -6.85 5.77 27.17
CA VAL A 154 -5.67 5.89 26.32
C VAL A 154 -4.76 6.97 26.90
N PRO A 155 -3.49 6.66 27.22
CA PRO A 155 -2.53 7.63 27.72
C PRO A 155 -2.40 8.81 26.76
N GLU A 156 -2.23 10.03 27.28
CA GLU A 156 -2.13 11.24 26.44
C GLU A 156 -1.00 11.18 25.42
N THR A 157 0.09 10.46 25.74
CA THR A 157 1.22 10.23 24.83
C THR A 157 0.88 9.39 23.61
N GLU A 158 -0.22 8.64 23.63
CA GLU A 158 -0.69 7.77 22.55
C GLU A 158 -1.91 8.33 21.79
N ARG A 159 -2.41 9.51 22.19
CA ARG A 159 -3.57 10.16 21.54
C ARG A 159 -3.14 10.84 20.24
N LEU A 160 -4.06 10.91 19.27
CA LEU A 160 -3.83 11.45 17.92
C LEU A 160 -4.48 12.83 17.71
#